data_AF-A0A7C1EIV1-F1
#
_entry.id   AF-A0A7C1EIV1-F1
#
_cell.length_a   1.000
_cell.length_b   1.000
_cell.length_c   1.000
_cell.angle_alpha   90.00
_cell.angle_beta   90.00
_cell.angle_gamma   90.00
#
_symmetry.space_group_name_H-M   'P 1'
#
loop_
_entity.id
_entity.type
_entity.pdbx_description
1 polymer ?
#
loop_
_entity_poly.entity_id
_entity_poly.type
_entity_poly.pdbx_seq_one_letter_code
_entity_poly.pdbx_strand_id
1 'polypeptide(L)'
;MAVKKEKTADVSKTSKAILDKIFRLSSEIHKINDIDILLDKILKEARRFTGAEGGTVFLAEEGKLKIKNVQNDSLFKENPANRYHYIGKELKIDCSSIAGYAAGMPESVR
;
A
#
# COMPACT_ATOMS: atom_id res chain seq x y z
N MET A 1 -57.16 17.46 -4.52
CA MET A 1 -56.08 16.69 -5.17
C MET A 1 -54.79 17.50 -5.15
N ALA A 2 -53.93 17.38 -4.12
CA ALA A 2 -52.61 18.03 -4.13
C ALA A 2 -51.69 17.56 -2.98
N VAL A 3 -51.34 16.28 -2.89
CA VAL A 3 -50.25 15.84 -1.99
C VAL A 3 -49.56 14.60 -2.59
N LYS A 4 -48.59 14.78 -3.49
CA LYS A 4 -47.63 13.68 -3.81
C LYS A 4 -46.37 14.04 -4.59
N LYS A 5 -46.12 15.30 -4.97
CA LYS A 5 -44.96 15.66 -5.81
C LYS A 5 -43.65 15.94 -5.05
N GLU A 6 -43.66 16.01 -3.71
CA GLU A 6 -42.46 16.42 -2.94
C GLU A 6 -41.50 15.29 -2.56
N LYS A 7 -41.96 14.03 -2.42
CA LYS A 7 -41.12 12.94 -1.89
C LYS A 7 -40.17 12.29 -2.91
N THR A 8 -40.37 12.48 -4.22
CA THR A 8 -39.61 11.74 -5.25
C THR A 8 -38.29 12.40 -5.65
N ALA A 9 -38.17 13.73 -5.51
CA ALA A 9 -36.94 14.47 -5.84
C ALA A 9 -35.81 14.26 -4.81
N ASP A 10 -36.18 14.04 -3.55
CA ASP A 10 -35.24 13.88 -2.43
C ASP A 10 -34.53 12.50 -2.43
N VAL A 11 -35.27 11.45 -2.81
CA VAL A 11 -34.72 10.09 -2.94
C VAL A 11 -33.71 10.00 -4.10
N SER A 12 -33.97 10.69 -5.22
CA SER A 12 -33.05 10.72 -6.38
C SER A 12 -31.71 11.40 -6.05
N LYS A 13 -31.74 12.52 -5.30
CA LYS A 13 -30.54 13.21 -4.81
C LYS A 13 -29.75 12.35 -3.83
N THR A 14 -30.44 11.67 -2.92
CA THR A 14 -29.85 10.79 -1.91
C THR A 14 -29.20 9.56 -2.55
N SER A 15 -29.86 8.92 -3.52
CA SER A 15 -29.30 7.79 -4.28
C SER A 15 -28.06 8.17 -5.08
N LYS A 16 -28.03 9.36 -5.70
CA LYS A 16 -26.86 9.86 -6.42
C LYS A 16 -25.68 10.12 -5.48
N ALA A 17 -25.94 10.72 -4.30
CA ALA A 17 -24.92 10.97 -3.29
C ALA A 17 -24.35 9.67 -2.69
N ILE A 18 -25.18 8.63 -2.54
CA ILE A 18 -24.74 7.30 -2.11
C ILE A 18 -23.87 6.64 -3.19
N LEU A 19 -24.26 6.73 -4.46
CA LEU A 19 -23.46 6.20 -5.58
C LEU A 19 -22.09 6.87 -5.67
N ASP A 20 -22.03 8.20 -5.52
CA ASP A 20 -20.78 8.95 -5.54
C ASP A 20 -19.87 8.56 -4.36
N LYS A 21 -20.43 8.30 -3.18
CA LYS A 21 -19.67 7.78 -2.03
C LYS A 21 -19.12 6.39 -2.29
N ILE A 22 -19.92 5.48 -2.84
CA ILE A 22 -19.48 4.11 -3.18
C ILE A 22 -18.38 4.16 -4.25
N PHE A 23 -18.52 5.03 -5.27
CA PHE A 23 -17.51 5.17 -6.31
C PHE A 23 -16.18 5.72 -5.76
N ARG A 24 -16.24 6.75 -4.90
CA ARG A 24 -15.04 7.27 -4.21
C ARG A 24 -14.37 6.20 -3.37
N LEU A 25 -15.13 5.46 -2.56
CA LEU A 25 -14.61 4.38 -1.74
C LEU A 25 -13.98 3.27 -2.60
N SER A 26 -14.64 2.87 -3.68
CA SER A 26 -14.12 1.88 -4.64
C SER A 26 -12.83 2.35 -5.32
N SER A 27 -12.74 3.64 -5.67
CA SER A 27 -11.52 4.23 -6.24
C SER A 27 -10.38 4.31 -5.23
N GLU A 28 -10.68 4.65 -3.98
CA GLU A 28 -9.71 4.65 -2.87
C GLU A 28 -9.18 3.23 -2.59
N ILE A 29 -10.07 2.23 -2.58
CA ILE A 29 -9.70 0.81 -2.41
C ILE A 29 -8.85 0.32 -3.60
N HIS A 30 -9.18 0.68 -4.83
CA HIS A 30 -8.37 0.30 -6.00
C HIS A 30 -6.97 0.91 -5.97
N LYS A 31 -6.84 2.20 -5.61
CA LYS A 31 -5.53 2.86 -5.49
C LYS A 31 -4.61 2.17 -4.47
N ILE A 32 -5.17 1.69 -3.36
CA ILE A 32 -4.44 0.94 -2.33
C ILE A 32 -3.90 -0.38 -2.90
N ASN A 33 -4.67 -1.06 -3.77
CA ASN A 33 -4.25 -2.34 -4.36
C ASN A 33 -3.18 -2.17 -5.46
N ASP A 34 -3.25 -1.11 -6.25
CA ASP A 34 -2.34 -0.94 -7.40
C ASP A 34 -0.88 -0.74 -6.98
N ILE A 35 -0.64 0.02 -5.91
CA ILE A 35 0.72 0.25 -5.42
C ILE A 35 1.33 -1.03 -4.84
N ASP A 36 0.57 -1.80 -4.06
CA ASP A 36 1.06 -3.04 -3.47
C ASP A 36 1.44 -4.06 -4.55
N ILE A 37 0.61 -4.19 -5.59
CA ILE A 37 0.88 -5.03 -6.77
C ILE A 37 2.12 -4.54 -7.53
N LEU A 38 2.27 -3.23 -7.71
CA LEU A 38 3.42 -2.65 -8.39
C LEU A 38 4.70 -2.91 -7.62
N LEU A 39 4.72 -2.67 -6.31
CA LEU A 39 5.87 -2.93 -5.45
C LEU A 39 6.23 -4.42 -5.43
N ASP A 40 5.23 -5.30 -5.47
CA ASP A 40 5.45 -6.74 -5.58
C ASP A 40 6.18 -7.13 -6.87
N LYS A 41 5.73 -6.57 -8.00
CA LYS A 41 6.38 -6.80 -9.30
C LYS A 41 7.79 -6.24 -9.33
N ILE A 42 8.00 -5.01 -8.84
CA ILE A 42 9.32 -4.38 -8.79
C ILE A 42 10.27 -5.22 -7.95
N LEU A 43 9.85 -5.62 -6.74
CA LEU A 43 10.68 -6.42 -5.85
C LEU A 43 11.04 -7.78 -6.47
N LYS A 44 10.08 -8.40 -7.15
CA LYS A 44 10.30 -9.67 -7.85
C LYS A 44 11.34 -9.53 -8.97
N GLU A 45 11.22 -8.52 -9.83
CA GLU A 45 12.18 -8.30 -10.91
C GLU A 45 13.55 -7.88 -10.37
N ALA A 46 13.61 -7.07 -9.31
CA ALA A 46 14.87 -6.72 -8.65
C ALA A 46 15.58 -7.96 -8.06
N ARG A 47 14.83 -8.87 -7.41
CA ARG A 47 15.37 -10.16 -6.94
C ARG A 47 15.88 -11.02 -8.07
N ARG A 48 15.13 -11.12 -9.18
CA ARG A 48 15.57 -11.88 -10.38
C ARG A 48 16.83 -11.30 -11.00
N PHE A 49 16.91 -9.98 -11.12
CA PHE A 49 18.07 -9.29 -11.67
C PHE A 49 19.33 -9.46 -10.81
N THR A 50 19.18 -9.41 -9.49
CA THR A 50 20.29 -9.54 -8.53
C THR A 50 20.62 -10.98 -8.15
N GLY A 51 19.74 -11.94 -8.46
CA GLY A 51 19.83 -13.32 -7.98
C GLY A 51 19.52 -13.46 -6.47
N ALA A 52 18.87 -12.46 -5.86
CA ALA A 52 18.63 -12.44 -4.42
C ALA A 52 17.51 -13.39 -3.98
N GLU A 53 17.78 -14.16 -2.92
CA GLU A 53 16.82 -15.09 -2.30
C GLU A 53 15.63 -14.38 -1.64
N GLY A 54 15.78 -13.11 -1.26
CA GLY A 54 14.71 -12.32 -0.66
C GLY A 54 14.99 -10.82 -0.71
N GLY A 55 14.00 -10.02 -0.34
CA GLY A 55 14.11 -8.58 -0.25
C GLY A 55 12.88 -7.93 0.36
N THR A 56 13.03 -6.66 0.70
CA THR A 56 12.00 -5.84 1.34
C THR A 56 11.96 -4.47 0.68
N VAL A 57 10.75 -3.99 0.39
CA VAL A 57 10.50 -2.61 -0.04
C VAL A 57 9.98 -1.79 1.14
N PHE A 58 10.58 -0.63 1.31
CA PHE A 58 10.21 0.35 2.32
C PHE A 58 9.63 1.60 1.65
N LEU A 59 8.64 2.23 2.29
CA LEU A 59 8.24 3.60 1.98
C LEU A 59 8.69 4.53 3.09
N ALA A 60 9.29 5.66 2.70
CA ALA A 60 9.64 6.73 3.61
C ALA A 60 8.40 7.58 3.91
N GLU A 61 7.87 7.46 5.12
CA GLU A 61 6.70 8.20 5.60
C GLU A 61 7.01 8.76 6.99
N GLU A 62 6.68 10.03 7.24
CA GLU A 62 6.81 10.66 8.57
C GLU A 62 8.22 10.53 9.20
N GLY A 63 9.27 10.56 8.36
CA GLY A 63 10.66 10.44 8.82
C GLY A 63 11.08 9.02 9.21
N LYS A 64 10.30 8.01 8.81
CA LYS A 64 10.57 6.59 9.08
C LYS A 64 10.40 5.75 7.82
N LEU A 65 10.98 4.55 7.83
CA LEU A 65 10.82 3.56 6.77
C LEU A 65 9.78 2.53 7.21
N LYS A 66 8.64 2.50 6.52
CA LYS A 66 7.59 1.49 6.72
C LYS A 66 7.76 0.35 5.74
N ILE A 67 7.76 -0.88 6.24
CA ILE A 67 7.76 -2.08 5.41
C ILE A 67 6.43 -2.19 4.68
N LYS A 68 6.45 -2.12 3.34
CA LYS A 68 5.27 -2.28 2.49
C LYS A 68 5.21 -3.60 1.74
N ASN A 69 6.35 -4.17 1.36
CA ASN A 69 6.38 -5.48 0.72
C ASN A 69 7.61 -6.26 1.17
N VAL A 70 7.45 -7.57 1.39
CA VAL A 70 8.52 -8.50 1.73
C VAL A 70 8.35 -9.76 0.90
N GLN A 71 9.43 -10.19 0.25
CA GLN A 71 9.50 -11.44 -0.49
C GLN A 71 10.71 -12.23 -0.04
N ASN A 72 10.52 -13.51 0.29
CA ASN A 72 11.61 -14.43 0.55
C ASN A 72 11.06 -15.86 0.38
N ASP A 73 11.53 -16.55 -0.65
CA ASP A 73 10.90 -17.81 -1.07
C ASP A 73 11.23 -18.96 -0.11
N SER A 74 12.39 -18.92 0.54
CA SER A 74 12.79 -19.93 1.53
C SER A 74 12.14 -19.68 2.89
N LEU A 75 12.13 -18.43 3.36
CA LEU A 75 11.59 -18.06 4.68
C LEU A 75 10.08 -18.29 4.77
N PHE A 76 9.36 -18.10 3.66
CA PHE A 76 7.90 -18.23 3.62
C PHE A 76 7.41 -19.51 2.94
N LYS A 77 8.31 -20.46 2.69
CA LYS A 77 8.01 -21.71 1.98
C LYS A 77 6.90 -22.52 2.65
N GLU A 78 6.98 -22.67 3.97
CA GLU A 78 6.00 -23.47 4.74
C GLU A 78 4.73 -22.69 5.07
N ASN A 79 4.86 -21.38 5.30
CA ASN A 79 3.73 -20.52 5.62
C ASN A 79 3.85 -19.14 4.95
N PRO A 80 3.25 -18.96 3.76
CA PRO A 80 3.24 -17.68 3.04
C PRO A 80 2.62 -16.52 3.82
N ALA A 81 1.72 -16.81 4.77
CA ALA A 81 1.06 -15.78 5.57
C ALA A 81 2.02 -15.11 6.58
N ASN A 82 3.15 -15.75 6.91
CA ASN A 82 4.12 -15.17 7.84
C ASN A 82 4.70 -13.84 7.36
N ARG A 83 4.63 -13.54 6.05
CA ARG A 83 5.03 -12.24 5.49
C ARG A 83 4.26 -11.07 6.13
N TYR A 84 3.00 -11.28 6.52
CA TYR A 84 2.16 -10.25 7.13
C TYR A 84 2.65 -9.82 8.52
N HIS A 85 3.48 -10.62 9.20
CA HIS A 85 4.11 -10.21 10.46
C HIS A 85 5.18 -9.12 10.29
N TYR A 86 5.59 -8.84 9.05
CA TYR A 86 6.60 -7.83 8.74
C TYR A 86 5.99 -6.55 8.19
N ILE A 87 4.86 -6.65 7.48
CA ILE A 87 4.17 -5.51 6.89
C ILE A 87 3.75 -4.52 7.98
N GLY A 88 3.99 -3.23 7.74
CA GLY A 88 3.65 -2.14 8.67
C GLY A 88 4.66 -1.90 9.79
N LYS A 89 5.69 -2.75 9.95
CA LYS A 89 6.80 -2.43 10.87
C LYS A 89 7.59 -1.23 10.36
N GLU A 90 8.12 -0.48 11.31
CA GLU A 90 8.84 0.77 11.06
C GLU A 90 10.31 0.66 11.44
N LEU A 91 11.17 1.30 10.65
CA LEU A 91 12.57 1.54 10.98
C LEU A 91 12.82 3.04 11.04
N LYS A 92 13.75 3.44 11.91
CA LYS A 92 14.24 4.82 11.94
C LYS A 92 15.17 5.06 10.74
N ILE A 93 15.14 6.27 10.19
CA ILE A 93 16.11 6.74 9.19
C ILE A 93 17.34 7.23 9.97
N ASP A 94 18.14 6.29 10.42
CA ASP A 94 19.39 6.51 11.15
C ASP A 94 20.37 5.34 10.90
N CYS A 95 21.52 5.36 11.57
CA CYS A 95 22.56 4.35 11.41
C CYS A 95 22.27 3.01 12.14
N SER A 96 21.06 2.81 12.69
CA SER A 96 20.72 1.58 13.44
C SER A 96 20.38 0.38 12.56
N SER A 97 20.14 0.60 11.26
CA SER A 97 19.88 -0.46 10.29
C SER A 97 20.48 -0.12 8.93
N ILE A 98 20.78 -1.15 8.12
CA ILE A 98 21.30 -0.97 6.76
C ILE A 98 20.32 -0.14 5.91
N ALA A 99 19.01 -0.44 6.01
CA ALA A 99 17.98 0.29 5.30
C ALA A 99 17.85 1.75 5.77
N GLY A 100 17.87 1.97 7.09
CA GLY A 100 17.82 3.31 7.70
C GLY A 100 19.02 4.16 7.29
N TYR A 101 20.22 3.56 7.31
CA TYR A 101 21.46 4.22 6.92
C TYR A 101 21.43 4.61 5.44
N ALA A 102 21.07 3.68 4.55
CA ALA A 102 20.96 3.92 3.12
C ALA A 102 19.93 5.02 2.80
N ALA A 103 18.77 5.02 3.46
CA ALA A 103 17.75 6.04 3.24
C ALA A 103 18.14 7.43 3.77
N GLY A 104 19.00 7.49 4.79
CA GLY A 104 19.51 8.74 5.37
C GLY A 104 20.64 9.38 4.58
N MET A 105 21.15 8.70 3.53
CA MET A 105 22.24 9.25 2.72
C MET A 105 21.75 10.40 1.83
N PRO A 106 22.49 11.53 1.77
CA PRO A 106 22.09 12.71 1.00
C PRO A 106 22.03 12.49 -0.52
N GLU A 107 22.59 11.39 -1.03
CA GLU A 107 22.54 11.00 -2.45
C GLU A 107 21.34 10.11 -2.79
N SER A 108 20.69 9.52 -1.78
CA SER A 108 19.55 8.61 -1.97
C SER A 108 18.21 9.34 -2.11
N VAL A 109 18.18 10.66 -1.88
CA VAL A 109 17.02 11.54 -2.11
C VAL A 109 17.50 12.89 -2.66
N ARG A 110 17.67 12.97 -3.99
CA ARG A 110 17.69 14.23 -4.75
C ARG A 110 16.97 14.06 -6.07
#